data_AF-A0A7K9BLD3-F1
#
_entry.id   AF-A0A7K9BLD3-F1
#
_cell.length_a   1.000
_cell.length_b   1.000
_cell.length_c   1.000
_cell.angle_alpha   90.00
_cell.angle_beta   90.00
_cell.angle_gamma   90.00
#
_symmetry.space_group_name_H-M   'P 1'
#
loop_
_entity.id
_entity.type
_entity.pdbx_description
1 polymer ?
#
loop_
_entity_poly.entity_id
_entity_poly.type
_entity_poly.pdbx_seq_one_letter_code
_entity_poly.pdbx_strand_id
1 'polypeptide(L)'
;SNGGLAEIFTVFAKTPLRDEATGEVKDKITAFVVERAFGGVTHGPPEKKMGIRASNTAEVHFEGVRVPAENVLGAPGSGFKVAMNILNNGRFGMAAALAGTMRGLLAKAVDHAANRTQFGDKIHNFGAIQEKLAHMALLQYVTESMAYAISANMDRGAPDFQIEAAISKIFGSEAAWTVADECIQLLGGMGFMKEAGVERVMRDLRIFRIFEGTNDILRLFVALNGFQLLGIQLRGLQKALKQPLGNAGLLAGEAARRLRRKAGLGSGLSLREYVHPDLQESAHKTVQCLDLFAETADALLLKHGKKIVDEQFVLKRVADGAIDIYAMAVVLSRASRALSQGLPAAQHERLLCDTWCQEVS
;
A
#
# COMPACT_ATOMS: atom_id res chain seq x y z
N SER A 1 -12.22 -9.08 14.30
CA SER A 1 -12.16 -8.13 15.43
C SER A 1 -13.56 -7.85 15.94
N ASN A 2 -13.71 -7.51 17.22
CA ASN A 2 -15.00 -7.25 17.88
C ASN A 2 -15.97 -8.44 17.91
N GLY A 3 -15.51 -9.69 17.68
CA GLY A 3 -16.39 -10.86 17.60
C GLY A 3 -17.21 -11.12 18.87
N GLY A 4 -16.63 -10.85 20.04
CA GLY A 4 -17.31 -10.96 21.33
C GLY A 4 -18.05 -9.70 21.78
N LEU A 5 -18.12 -8.67 20.95
CA LEU A 5 -18.72 -7.37 21.29
C LEU A 5 -19.75 -6.88 20.26
N ALA A 6 -19.62 -7.31 19.00
CA ALA A 6 -20.44 -6.81 17.91
C ALA A 6 -21.86 -7.36 17.98
N GLU A 7 -22.84 -6.50 17.68
CA GLU A 7 -24.24 -6.89 17.51
C GLU A 7 -24.62 -7.04 16.02
N ILE A 8 -23.82 -6.49 15.12
CA ILE A 8 -23.99 -6.56 13.67
C ILE A 8 -22.72 -7.12 13.04
N PHE A 9 -22.88 -8.07 12.12
CA PHE A 9 -21.80 -8.72 11.41
C PHE A 9 -22.00 -8.63 9.90
N THR A 10 -20.95 -8.26 9.16
CA THR A 10 -20.87 -8.58 7.74
C THR A 10 -20.33 -9.99 7.59
N VAL A 11 -21.21 -10.95 7.27
CA VAL A 11 -20.86 -12.37 7.14
C VAL A 11 -20.78 -12.76 5.68
N PHE A 12 -19.70 -13.45 5.29
CA PHE A 12 -19.52 -13.99 3.96
C PHE A 12 -19.71 -15.51 3.99
N ALA A 13 -20.72 -16.01 3.29
CA ALA A 13 -21.05 -17.43 3.26
C ALA A 13 -21.20 -17.94 1.82
N LYS A 14 -20.90 -19.22 1.60
CA LYS A 14 -21.17 -19.87 0.32
C LYS A 14 -22.66 -20.15 0.19
N THR A 15 -23.25 -19.72 -0.92
CA THR A 15 -24.65 -19.95 -1.26
C THR A 15 -24.73 -20.66 -2.61
N PRO A 16 -25.58 -21.70 -2.75
CA PRO A 16 -25.83 -22.33 -4.02
C PRO A 16 -26.63 -21.38 -4.91
N LEU A 17 -26.08 -21.02 -6.08
CA LEU A 17 -26.76 -20.16 -7.05
C LEU A 17 -26.83 -20.86 -8.40
N ARG A 18 -28.02 -20.85 -8.99
CA ARG A 18 -28.27 -21.35 -10.34
C ARG A 18 -27.84 -20.30 -11.36
N ASP A 19 -27.01 -20.70 -12.31
CA ASP A 19 -26.69 -19.92 -13.50
C ASP A 19 -27.92 -19.92 -14.43
N GLU A 20 -28.40 -18.73 -14.81
CA GLU A 20 -29.61 -18.60 -15.64
C GLU A 20 -29.38 -19.09 -17.08
N ALA A 21 -28.16 -19.02 -17.60
CA ALA A 21 -27.84 -19.41 -18.96
C ALA A 21 -27.60 -20.92 -19.10
N THR A 22 -26.94 -21.53 -18.12
CA THR A 22 -26.58 -22.96 -18.17
C THR A 22 -27.46 -23.86 -17.30
N GLY A 23 -28.22 -23.30 -16.36
CA GLY A 23 -28.99 -24.04 -15.36
C GLY A 23 -28.13 -24.71 -14.28
N GLU A 24 -26.80 -24.58 -14.34
CA GLU A 24 -25.85 -25.21 -13.41
C GLU A 24 -25.88 -24.49 -12.05
N VAL A 25 -25.88 -25.25 -10.95
CA VAL A 25 -25.80 -24.69 -9.59
C VAL A 25 -24.35 -24.67 -9.13
N LYS A 26 -23.85 -23.48 -8.77
CA LYS A 26 -22.50 -23.30 -8.22
C LYS A 26 -22.55 -22.56 -6.90
N ASP A 27 -21.70 -22.98 -5.98
CA ASP A 27 -21.46 -22.22 -4.75
C ASP A 27 -20.71 -20.94 -5.08
N LYS A 28 -21.35 -19.80 -4.78
CA LYS A 28 -20.71 -18.48 -4.83
C LYS A 28 -20.78 -17.84 -3.45
N ILE A 29 -19.83 -16.96 -3.15
CA ILE A 29 -19.83 -16.22 -1.88
C ILE A 29 -20.90 -15.13 -1.96
N THR A 30 -21.75 -15.05 -0.95
CA THR A 30 -22.72 -13.97 -0.73
C THR A 30 -22.40 -13.27 0.59
N ALA A 31 -22.55 -11.96 0.62
CA ALA A 31 -22.38 -11.15 1.83
C ALA A 31 -23.74 -10.92 2.48
N PHE A 32 -23.79 -10.97 3.81
CA PHE A 32 -24.99 -10.79 4.61
C PHE A 32 -24.75 -9.81 5.75
N VAL A 33 -25.76 -9.03 6.09
CA VAL A 33 -25.85 -8.32 7.37
C VAL A 33 -26.54 -9.24 8.36
N VAL A 34 -25.78 -9.78 9.33
CA VAL A 34 -26.32 -10.68 10.34
C VAL A 34 -26.37 -9.95 11.67
N GLU A 35 -27.54 -9.91 12.30
CA GLU A 35 -27.70 -9.41 13.66
C GLU A 35 -27.48 -10.55 14.65
N ARG A 36 -26.79 -10.28 15.76
CA ARG A 36 -26.64 -11.25 16.86
C ARG A 36 -28.00 -11.75 17.36
N ALA A 37 -28.99 -10.84 17.38
CA ALA A 37 -30.34 -11.09 17.83
C ALA A 37 -31.13 -12.10 16.97
N PHE A 38 -30.64 -12.47 15.78
CA PHE A 38 -31.28 -13.51 14.96
C PHE A 38 -31.21 -14.92 15.58
N GLY A 39 -30.46 -15.09 16.68
CA GLY A 39 -30.31 -16.36 17.37
C GLY A 39 -29.30 -17.29 16.67
N GLY A 40 -28.72 -18.22 17.42
CA GLY A 40 -27.68 -19.12 16.89
C GLY A 40 -26.30 -18.47 16.67
N VAL A 41 -26.10 -17.23 17.14
CA VAL A 41 -24.81 -16.51 17.05
C VAL A 41 -24.12 -16.50 18.41
N THR A 42 -23.02 -17.22 18.55
CA THR A 42 -22.19 -17.28 19.78
C THR A 42 -20.76 -16.88 19.48
N HIS A 43 -19.94 -16.71 20.52
CA HIS A 43 -18.52 -16.38 20.36
C HIS A 43 -17.65 -17.04 21.44
N GLY A 44 -16.39 -17.26 21.10
CA GLY A 44 -15.37 -17.71 22.04
C GLY A 44 -14.92 -16.62 23.03
N PRO A 45 -14.03 -16.96 23.98
CA PRO A 45 -13.40 -15.96 24.84
C PRO A 45 -12.43 -15.04 24.04
N PRO A 46 -12.06 -13.86 24.58
CA PRO A 46 -11.07 -13.01 23.93
C PRO A 46 -9.69 -13.67 23.81
N GLU A 47 -9.13 -13.65 22.60
CA GLU A 47 -7.82 -14.24 22.28
C GLU A 47 -6.66 -13.51 22.98
N LYS A 48 -5.72 -14.31 23.50
CA LYS A 48 -4.43 -13.81 24.01
C LYS A 48 -3.47 -13.60 22.85
N LYS A 49 -2.94 -12.38 22.72
CA LYS A 49 -2.12 -11.97 21.56
C LYS A 49 -0.95 -11.07 21.97
N MET A 50 0.04 -10.99 21.07
CA MET A 50 1.28 -10.22 21.25
C MET A 50 1.00 -8.74 21.57
N GLY A 51 0.25 -8.07 20.69
CA GLY A 51 -0.11 -6.66 20.78
C GLY A 51 -1.58 -6.41 20.48
N ILE A 52 -1.94 -5.14 20.31
CA ILE A 52 -3.32 -4.61 20.22
C ILE A 52 -4.25 -5.26 21.24
N ARG A 53 -3.74 -5.48 22.47
CA ARG A 53 -4.38 -6.31 23.49
C ARG A 53 -5.74 -5.78 23.95
N ALA A 54 -5.96 -4.48 23.82
CA ALA A 54 -7.24 -3.84 24.10
C ALA A 54 -8.32 -4.15 23.06
N SER A 55 -7.95 -4.52 21.83
CA SER A 55 -8.91 -4.89 20.78
C SER A 55 -9.48 -6.29 21.07
N ASN A 56 -10.80 -6.43 21.04
CA ASN A 56 -11.44 -7.74 21.15
C ASN A 56 -11.18 -8.57 19.88
N THR A 57 -10.72 -9.79 20.08
CA THR A 57 -10.56 -10.80 19.03
C THR A 57 -11.17 -12.07 19.59
N ALA A 58 -12.17 -12.64 18.92
CA ALA A 58 -12.83 -13.85 19.34
C ALA A 58 -13.31 -14.58 18.08
N GLU A 59 -13.35 -15.91 18.14
CA GLU A 59 -14.13 -16.71 17.20
C GLU A 59 -15.61 -16.37 17.30
N VAL A 60 -16.33 -16.47 16.19
CA VAL A 60 -17.78 -16.27 16.13
C VAL A 60 -18.39 -17.49 15.44
N HIS A 61 -19.34 -18.14 16.09
CA HIS A 61 -20.01 -19.33 15.57
C HIS A 61 -21.44 -18.97 15.15
N PHE A 62 -21.84 -19.46 13.98
CA PHE A 62 -23.17 -19.28 13.41
C PHE A 62 -23.81 -20.67 13.24
N GLU A 63 -24.74 -21.03 14.11
CA GLU A 63 -25.42 -22.33 14.11
C GLU A 63 -26.93 -22.14 13.90
N GLY A 64 -27.44 -22.61 12.76
CA GLY A 64 -28.87 -22.53 12.46
C GLY A 64 -29.43 -21.10 12.36
N VAL A 65 -28.59 -20.10 12.09
CA VAL A 65 -28.98 -18.68 12.05
C VAL A 65 -29.90 -18.42 10.87
N ARG A 66 -31.14 -18.03 11.14
CA ARG A 66 -32.10 -17.64 10.10
C ARG A 66 -31.89 -16.18 9.70
N VAL A 67 -31.26 -15.96 8.55
CA VAL A 67 -31.00 -14.61 8.00
C VAL A 67 -32.10 -14.24 7.00
N PRO A 68 -32.78 -13.08 7.15
CA PRO A 68 -33.75 -12.60 6.16
C PRO A 68 -33.12 -12.36 4.77
N ALA A 69 -33.90 -12.49 3.69
CA ALA A 69 -33.37 -12.38 2.33
C ALA A 69 -32.97 -10.94 1.98
N GLU A 70 -33.66 -9.97 2.56
CA GLU A 70 -33.40 -8.53 2.48
C GLU A 70 -32.08 -8.12 3.15
N ASN A 71 -31.51 -8.99 4.01
CA ASN A 71 -30.22 -8.76 4.65
C ASN A 71 -29.02 -9.17 3.77
N VAL A 72 -29.25 -9.62 2.53
CA VAL A 72 -28.18 -9.79 1.54
C VAL A 72 -27.57 -8.42 1.22
N LEU A 73 -26.26 -8.30 1.40
CA LEU A 73 -25.51 -7.09 1.11
C LEU A 73 -24.95 -7.15 -0.32
N GLY A 74 -25.50 -6.34 -1.21
CA GLY A 74 -25.19 -6.37 -2.64
C GLY A 74 -25.98 -7.46 -3.37
N ALA A 75 -25.44 -7.99 -4.47
CA ALA A 75 -26.11 -9.04 -5.23
C ALA A 75 -25.72 -10.44 -4.71
N PRO A 76 -26.65 -11.42 -4.70
CA PRO A 76 -26.32 -12.82 -4.45
C PRO A 76 -25.14 -13.29 -5.32
N GLY A 77 -24.18 -13.97 -4.71
CA GLY A 77 -22.98 -14.50 -5.38
C GLY A 77 -21.89 -13.47 -5.67
N SER A 78 -22.11 -12.20 -5.32
CA SER A 78 -21.14 -11.10 -5.47
C SER A 78 -20.39 -10.77 -4.17
N GLY A 79 -20.49 -11.62 -3.14
CA GLY A 79 -19.90 -11.38 -1.82
C GLY A 79 -18.37 -11.24 -1.83
N PHE A 80 -17.67 -11.93 -2.73
CA PHE A 80 -16.21 -11.74 -2.90
C PHE A 80 -15.88 -10.31 -3.36
N LYS A 81 -16.67 -9.76 -4.31
CA LYS A 81 -16.51 -8.38 -4.78
C LYS A 81 -16.80 -7.39 -3.65
N VAL A 82 -17.84 -7.64 -2.85
CA VAL A 82 -18.15 -6.83 -1.67
C VAL A 82 -17.00 -6.84 -0.68
N ALA A 83 -16.44 -8.02 -0.35
CA ALA A 83 -15.29 -8.15 0.55
C ALA A 83 -14.09 -7.36 0.04
N MET A 84 -13.74 -7.51 -1.24
CA MET A 84 -12.59 -6.80 -1.82
C MET A 84 -12.80 -5.28 -1.83
N ASN A 85 -14.01 -4.80 -2.12
CA ASN A 85 -14.33 -3.38 -2.07
C ASN A 85 -14.19 -2.81 -0.65
N ILE A 86 -14.68 -3.53 0.37
CA ILE A 86 -14.53 -3.12 1.78
C ILE A 86 -13.05 -3.03 2.16
N LEU A 87 -12.26 -4.06 1.85
CA LEU A 87 -10.81 -4.06 2.14
C LEU A 87 -10.08 -2.94 1.41
N ASN A 88 -10.36 -2.75 0.12
CA ASN A 88 -9.73 -1.67 -0.67
C ASN A 88 -10.08 -0.29 -0.09
N ASN A 89 -11.32 -0.09 0.34
CA ASN A 89 -11.74 1.13 1.01
C ASN A 89 -11.07 1.31 2.39
N GLY A 90 -10.84 0.25 3.16
CA GLY A 90 -10.22 0.34 4.48
C GLY A 90 -8.70 0.53 4.48
N ARG A 91 -7.99 0.10 3.43
CA ARG A 91 -6.51 0.05 3.40
C ARG A 91 -5.82 1.40 3.56
N PHE A 92 -6.36 2.49 2.99
CA PHE A 92 -5.73 3.82 3.14
C PHE A 92 -5.74 4.30 4.61
N GLY A 93 -6.79 3.94 5.37
CA GLY A 93 -6.92 4.28 6.79
C GLY A 93 -5.83 3.66 7.64
N MET A 94 -5.28 2.51 7.22
CA MET A 94 -4.12 1.91 7.86
C MET A 94 -2.87 2.78 7.72
N ALA A 95 -2.56 3.22 6.50
CA ALA A 95 -1.41 4.11 6.26
C ALA A 95 -1.56 5.43 7.06
N ALA A 96 -2.77 5.99 7.13
CA ALA A 96 -3.05 7.18 7.93
C ALA A 96 -2.78 6.97 9.43
N ALA A 97 -3.30 5.89 10.03
CA ALA A 97 -3.06 5.57 11.43
C ALA A 97 -1.57 5.32 11.74
N LEU A 98 -0.87 4.66 10.82
CA LEU A 98 0.55 4.34 10.95
C LEU A 98 1.44 5.58 10.76
N ALA A 99 1.05 6.53 9.91
CA ALA A 99 1.70 7.83 9.82
C ALA A 99 1.65 8.59 11.15
N GLY A 100 0.50 8.59 11.84
CA GLY A 100 0.37 9.15 13.19
C GLY A 100 1.20 8.39 14.24
N THR A 101 1.25 7.06 14.13
CA THR A 101 2.06 6.21 15.00
C THR A 101 3.55 6.54 14.89
N MET A 102 4.06 6.64 13.67
CA MET A 102 5.46 7.01 13.41
C MET A 102 5.77 8.44 13.88
N ARG A 103 4.86 9.39 13.71
CA ARG A 103 5.03 10.76 14.22
C ARG A 103 5.25 10.77 15.73
N GLY A 104 4.46 9.99 16.48
CA GLY A 104 4.62 9.86 17.93
C GLY A 104 5.94 9.19 18.35
N LEU A 105 6.36 8.15 17.63
CA LEU A 105 7.64 7.48 17.86
C LEU A 105 8.84 8.38 17.55
N LEU A 106 8.77 9.12 16.44
CA LEU A 106 9.80 10.07 16.04
C LEU A 106 9.98 11.18 17.10
N ALA A 107 8.88 11.72 17.64
CA ALA A 107 8.94 12.70 18.71
C ALA A 107 9.67 12.16 19.96
N LYS A 108 9.39 10.92 20.37
CA LYS A 108 10.10 10.26 21.48
C LYS A 108 11.58 10.04 21.19
N ALA A 109 11.91 9.60 19.98
CA ALA A 109 13.28 9.34 19.56
C ALA A 109 14.11 10.63 19.51
N VAL A 110 13.55 11.70 18.94
CA VAL A 110 14.18 13.03 18.88
C VAL A 110 14.39 13.60 20.27
N ASP A 111 13.39 13.52 21.16
CA ASP A 111 13.53 13.98 22.54
C ASP A 111 14.64 13.23 23.30
N HIS A 112 14.69 11.91 23.15
CA HIS A 112 15.77 11.12 23.75
C HIS A 112 17.13 11.54 23.19
N ALA A 113 17.25 11.69 21.88
CA ALA A 113 18.50 12.06 21.23
C ALA A 113 18.98 13.46 21.60
N ALA A 114 18.06 14.42 21.75
CA ALA A 114 18.32 15.79 22.19
C ALA A 114 18.87 15.85 23.62
N ASN A 115 18.40 14.96 24.50
CA ASN A 115 18.67 15.05 25.94
C ASN A 115 19.73 14.08 26.44
N ARG A 116 19.95 12.94 25.78
CA ARG A 116 20.90 11.93 26.22
C ARG A 116 22.34 12.35 25.94
N THR A 117 23.16 12.42 26.98
CA THR A 117 24.62 12.58 26.87
C THR A 117 25.32 11.23 26.94
N GLN A 118 26.21 10.96 26.00
CA GLN A 118 27.13 9.81 26.01
C GLN A 118 28.44 10.21 25.32
N PHE A 119 29.57 9.64 25.76
CA PHE A 119 30.90 10.00 25.22
C PHE A 119 31.18 11.52 25.23
N GLY A 120 30.65 12.24 26.23
CA GLY A 120 30.89 13.67 26.40
C GLY A 120 30.00 14.62 25.60
N ASP A 121 29.09 14.11 24.77
CA ASP A 121 28.21 14.95 23.93
C ASP A 121 26.76 14.43 23.88
N LYS A 122 25.83 15.26 23.41
CA LYS A 122 24.46 14.83 23.09
C LYS A 122 24.48 13.87 21.92
N ILE A 123 23.72 12.78 22.01
CA ILE A 123 23.82 11.71 21.01
C ILE A 123 23.32 12.15 19.62
N HIS A 124 22.49 13.20 19.53
CA HIS A 124 22.09 13.77 18.24
C HIS A 124 23.25 14.39 17.44
N ASN A 125 24.42 14.62 18.04
CA ASN A 125 25.62 15.08 17.34
C ASN A 125 26.37 13.93 16.64
N PHE A 126 26.00 12.67 16.88
CA PHE A 126 26.61 11.51 16.23
C PHE A 126 25.92 11.20 14.91
N GLY A 127 26.69 11.07 13.82
CA GLY A 127 26.16 10.82 12.47
C GLY A 127 25.26 9.57 12.40
N ALA A 128 25.63 8.49 13.08
CA ALA A 128 24.80 7.26 13.12
C ALA A 128 23.42 7.47 13.76
N ILE A 129 23.27 8.45 14.64
CA ILE A 129 21.99 8.83 15.25
C ILE A 129 21.20 9.73 14.30
N GLN A 130 21.87 10.66 13.63
CA GLN A 130 21.28 11.55 12.63
C GLN A 130 20.70 10.76 11.45
N GLU A 131 21.42 9.76 10.96
CA GLU A 131 20.97 8.88 9.87
C GLU A 131 19.69 8.12 10.24
N LYS A 132 19.62 7.56 11.46
CA LYS A 132 18.42 6.88 11.95
C LYS A 132 17.22 7.82 12.03
N LEU A 133 17.40 9.01 12.62
CA LEU A 133 16.33 10.00 12.71
C LEU A 133 15.87 10.50 11.33
N ALA A 134 16.80 10.71 10.40
CA ALA A 134 16.51 11.08 9.03
C ALA A 134 15.70 9.99 8.30
N HIS A 135 16.14 8.73 8.37
CA HIS A 135 15.44 7.61 7.75
C HIS A 135 14.04 7.41 8.36
N MET A 136 13.90 7.54 9.68
CA MET A 136 12.58 7.49 10.33
C MET A 136 11.65 8.61 9.85
N ALA A 137 12.17 9.82 9.64
CA ALA A 137 11.41 10.95 9.11
C ALA A 137 11.00 10.74 7.65
N LEU A 138 11.88 10.20 6.80
CA LEU A 138 11.58 9.86 5.41
C LEU A 138 10.43 8.85 5.31
N LEU A 139 10.51 7.76 6.08
CA LEU A 139 9.48 6.72 6.14
C LEU A 139 8.12 7.27 6.59
N GLN A 140 8.12 8.16 7.59
CA GLN A 140 6.91 8.84 8.06
C GLN A 140 6.33 9.76 6.98
N TYR A 141 7.18 10.57 6.34
CA TYR A 141 6.80 11.53 5.32
C TYR A 141 6.18 10.85 4.09
N VAL A 142 6.80 9.77 3.60
CA VAL A 142 6.28 8.98 2.47
C VAL A 142 4.93 8.35 2.82
N THR A 143 4.84 7.69 3.98
CA THR A 143 3.60 7.02 4.40
C THR A 143 2.43 7.99 4.56
N GLU A 144 2.67 9.15 5.19
CA GLU A 144 1.66 10.19 5.32
C GLU A 144 1.23 10.72 3.96
N SER A 145 2.19 10.95 3.06
CA SER A 145 1.90 11.46 1.73
C SER A 145 1.05 10.47 0.93
N MET A 146 1.33 9.17 1.01
CA MET A 146 0.51 8.12 0.37
C MET A 146 -0.90 8.10 0.92
N ALA A 147 -1.05 8.12 2.25
CA ALA A 147 -2.34 8.05 2.92
C ALA A 147 -3.27 9.19 2.45
N TYR A 148 -2.76 10.42 2.43
CA TYR A 148 -3.53 11.60 2.04
C TYR A 148 -3.72 11.75 0.52
N ALA A 149 -2.78 11.26 -0.30
CA ALA A 149 -2.97 11.22 -1.75
C ALA A 149 -4.13 10.26 -2.12
N ILE A 150 -4.18 9.08 -1.50
CA ILE A 150 -5.22 8.09 -1.77
C ILE A 150 -6.57 8.56 -1.24
N SER A 151 -6.64 9.10 -0.02
CA SER A 151 -7.91 9.64 0.50
C SER A 151 -8.43 10.77 -0.40
N ALA A 152 -7.56 11.66 -0.88
CA ALA A 152 -7.94 12.73 -1.80
C ALA A 152 -8.44 12.19 -3.16
N ASN A 153 -7.86 11.09 -3.66
CA ASN A 153 -8.36 10.41 -4.87
C ASN A 153 -9.77 9.84 -4.63
N MET A 154 -9.99 9.22 -3.46
CA MET A 154 -11.30 8.69 -3.08
C MET A 154 -12.35 9.80 -2.95
N ASP A 155 -12.02 10.92 -2.32
CA ASP A 155 -12.91 12.09 -2.19
C ASP A 155 -13.30 12.69 -3.54
N ARG A 156 -12.41 12.58 -4.54
CA ARG A 156 -12.66 13.01 -5.93
C ARG A 156 -13.42 11.99 -6.76
N GLY A 157 -13.82 10.86 -6.18
CA GLY A 157 -14.54 9.79 -6.86
C GLY A 157 -13.68 8.98 -7.82
N ALA A 158 -12.37 8.87 -7.57
CA ALA A 158 -11.49 8.03 -8.38
C ALA A 158 -12.01 6.57 -8.37
N PRO A 159 -12.29 5.99 -9.55
CA PRO A 159 -12.88 4.64 -9.62
C PRO A 159 -11.86 3.52 -9.41
N ASP A 160 -10.57 3.83 -9.56
CA ASP A 160 -9.46 2.87 -9.43
C ASP A 160 -8.35 3.48 -8.58
N PHE A 161 -8.06 2.80 -7.47
CA PHE A 161 -7.00 3.15 -6.52
C PHE A 161 -6.50 1.91 -5.76
N GLN A 162 -6.86 0.70 -6.22
CA GLN A 162 -6.67 -0.52 -5.45
C GLN A 162 -5.18 -0.92 -5.34
N ILE A 163 -4.38 -0.60 -6.36
CA ILE A 163 -2.94 -0.85 -6.38
C ILE A 163 -2.27 0.10 -5.39
N GLU A 164 -2.60 1.39 -5.45
CA GLU A 164 -2.10 2.44 -4.57
C GLU A 164 -2.47 2.17 -3.10
N ALA A 165 -3.72 1.75 -2.85
CA ALA A 165 -4.17 1.34 -1.52
C ALA A 165 -3.36 0.14 -0.98
N ALA A 166 -3.09 -0.87 -1.82
CA ALA A 166 -2.25 -2.00 -1.44
C ALA A 166 -0.79 -1.58 -1.18
N ILE A 167 -0.22 -0.72 -2.04
CA ILE A 167 1.13 -0.16 -1.86
C ILE A 167 1.22 0.59 -0.52
N SER A 168 0.29 1.50 -0.23
CA SER A 168 0.31 2.28 1.02
C SER A 168 0.19 1.41 2.27
N LYS A 169 -0.58 0.32 2.21
CA LYS A 169 -0.71 -0.67 3.29
C LYS A 169 0.62 -1.38 3.52
N ILE A 170 1.23 -1.90 2.46
CA ILE A 170 2.54 -2.59 2.53
C ILE A 170 3.58 -1.64 3.10
N PHE A 171 3.75 -0.49 2.45
CA PHE A 171 4.77 0.50 2.79
C PHE A 171 4.58 1.01 4.22
N GLY A 172 3.39 1.50 4.56
CA GLY A 172 3.13 2.08 5.89
C GLY A 172 3.31 1.08 7.03
N SER A 173 2.93 -0.19 6.84
CA SER A 173 3.09 -1.24 7.87
C SER A 173 4.54 -1.67 8.07
N GLU A 174 5.37 -1.66 7.02
CA GLU A 174 6.81 -1.94 7.11
C GLU A 174 7.58 -0.73 7.63
N ALA A 175 7.28 0.47 7.14
CA ALA A 175 7.81 1.74 7.61
C ALA A 175 7.59 1.91 9.12
N ALA A 176 6.35 1.74 9.60
CA ALA A 176 6.05 1.89 11.02
C ALA A 176 6.78 0.85 11.90
N TRP A 177 6.95 -0.38 11.39
CA TRP A 177 7.74 -1.40 12.07
C TRP A 177 9.19 -0.96 12.21
N THR A 178 9.82 -0.52 11.12
CA THR A 178 11.22 -0.02 11.13
C THR A 178 11.38 1.19 12.05
N VAL A 179 10.46 2.14 12.01
CA VAL A 179 10.49 3.33 12.89
C VAL A 179 10.36 2.95 14.36
N ALA A 180 9.52 1.98 14.71
CA ALA A 180 9.40 1.51 16.09
C ALA A 180 10.65 0.77 16.57
N ASP A 181 11.24 -0.07 15.72
CA ASP A 181 12.48 -0.79 15.99
C ASP A 181 13.64 0.18 16.23
N GLU A 182 13.81 1.16 15.33
CA GLU A 182 14.85 2.18 15.46
C GLU A 182 14.63 3.12 16.65
N CYS A 183 13.37 3.41 17.01
CA CYS A 183 13.06 4.14 18.23
C CYS A 183 13.55 3.36 19.48
N ILE A 184 13.33 2.04 19.54
CA ILE A 184 13.87 1.22 20.64
C ILE A 184 15.40 1.28 20.64
N GLN A 185 16.03 1.15 19.47
CA GLN A 185 17.48 1.18 19.33
C GLN A 185 18.07 2.52 19.81
N LEU A 186 17.45 3.65 19.46
CA LEU A 186 17.85 5.00 19.87
C LEU A 186 17.72 5.22 21.38
N LEU A 187 16.68 4.65 22.01
CA LEU A 187 16.50 4.71 23.46
C LEU A 187 17.39 3.71 24.22
N GLY A 188 18.06 2.79 23.52
CA GLY A 188 18.89 1.73 24.10
C GLY A 188 18.10 0.86 25.08
N GLY A 189 18.70 0.54 26.23
CA GLY A 189 18.05 -0.29 27.26
C GLY A 189 16.70 0.26 27.75
N MET A 190 16.50 1.59 27.70
CA MET A 190 15.23 2.22 28.05
C MET A 190 14.10 1.86 27.08
N GLY A 191 14.42 1.68 25.79
CA GLY A 191 13.44 1.32 24.75
C GLY A 191 12.81 -0.04 24.97
N PHE A 192 13.53 -0.95 25.65
CA PHE A 192 13.04 -2.27 26.05
C PHE A 192 12.12 -2.25 27.28
N MET A 193 12.14 -1.17 28.06
CA MET A 193 11.37 -1.07 29.31
C MET A 193 9.92 -0.69 29.05
N LYS A 194 9.01 -1.35 29.78
CA LYS A 194 7.55 -1.13 29.68
C LYS A 194 7.15 0.32 29.90
N GLU A 195 7.82 1.03 30.80
CA GLU A 195 7.52 2.43 31.15
C GLU A 195 7.70 3.39 29.97
N ALA A 196 8.70 3.18 29.12
CA ALA A 196 8.89 3.97 27.90
C ALA A 196 7.73 3.78 26.90
N GLY A 197 7.04 2.63 26.98
CA GLY A 197 5.87 2.30 26.17
C GLY A 197 6.15 2.08 24.69
N VAL A 198 7.41 2.14 24.23
CA VAL A 198 7.79 1.89 22.83
C VAL A 198 7.67 0.41 22.50
N GLU A 199 8.06 -0.48 23.42
CA GLU A 199 7.86 -1.94 23.29
C GLU A 199 6.38 -2.30 23.02
N ARG A 200 5.45 -1.58 23.64
CA ARG A 200 4.01 -1.77 23.44
C ARG A 200 3.62 -1.46 22.01
N VAL A 201 4.08 -0.31 21.49
CA VAL A 201 3.81 0.08 20.10
C VAL A 201 4.40 -0.94 19.13
N MET A 202 5.63 -1.42 19.37
CA MET A 202 6.23 -2.46 18.53
C MET A 202 5.40 -3.76 18.53
N ARG A 203 4.96 -4.23 19.71
CA ARG A 203 4.06 -5.40 19.80
C ARG A 203 2.76 -5.18 19.03
N ASP A 204 2.19 -3.99 19.14
CA ASP A 204 0.94 -3.61 18.48
C ASP A 204 1.11 -3.60 16.94
N LEU A 205 2.25 -3.14 16.44
CA LEU A 205 2.53 -3.00 15.00
C LEU A 205 2.71 -4.32 14.26
N ARG A 206 3.12 -5.41 14.92
CA ARG A 206 3.48 -6.65 14.22
C ARG A 206 2.33 -7.22 13.37
N ILE A 207 1.08 -7.05 13.81
CA ILE A 207 -0.10 -7.58 13.12
C ILE A 207 -0.44 -6.81 11.84
N PHE A 208 0.00 -5.54 11.70
CA PHE A 208 -0.34 -4.70 10.55
C PHE A 208 0.29 -5.17 9.24
N ARG A 209 1.35 -5.98 9.32
CA ARG A 209 1.96 -6.66 8.16
C ARG A 209 1.22 -7.95 7.75
N ILE A 210 0.20 -8.36 8.51
CA ILE A 210 -0.48 -9.66 8.38
C ILE A 210 -1.95 -9.49 8.01
N PHE A 211 -2.73 -8.78 8.83
CA PHE A 211 -4.16 -8.62 8.58
C PHE A 211 -4.44 -7.61 7.44
N GLU A 212 -5.70 -7.48 7.01
CA GLU A 212 -6.09 -6.65 5.85
C GLU A 212 -5.36 -7.05 4.54
N GLY A 213 -5.01 -8.34 4.44
CA GLY A 213 -4.14 -8.92 3.42
C GLY A 213 -2.68 -8.92 3.88
N THR A 214 -2.04 -10.10 3.91
CA THR A 214 -0.62 -10.17 4.26
C THR A 214 0.20 -9.37 3.25
N ASN A 215 1.29 -8.74 3.69
CA ASN A 215 2.10 -7.93 2.79
C ASN A 215 2.64 -8.76 1.60
N ASP A 216 2.88 -10.05 1.79
CA ASP A 216 3.28 -10.97 0.72
C ASP A 216 2.19 -11.15 -0.34
N ILE A 217 0.94 -11.39 0.09
CA ILE A 217 -0.20 -11.51 -0.84
C ILE A 217 -0.51 -10.18 -1.53
N LEU A 218 -0.39 -9.07 -0.81
CA LEU A 218 -0.58 -7.74 -1.40
C LEU A 218 0.49 -7.40 -2.44
N ARG A 219 1.74 -7.85 -2.26
CA ARG A 219 2.77 -7.72 -3.31
C ARG A 219 2.41 -8.50 -4.56
N LEU A 220 1.95 -9.75 -4.41
CA LEU A 220 1.46 -10.52 -5.55
C LEU A 220 0.28 -9.82 -6.23
N PHE A 221 -0.65 -9.28 -5.45
CA PHE A 221 -1.77 -8.49 -5.96
C PHE A 221 -1.32 -7.26 -6.76
N VAL A 222 -0.40 -6.45 -6.23
CA VAL A 222 0.15 -5.25 -6.90
C VAL A 222 0.75 -5.63 -8.25
N ALA A 223 1.64 -6.63 -8.28
CA ALA A 223 2.30 -7.05 -9.51
C ALA A 223 1.32 -7.64 -10.53
N LEU A 224 0.42 -8.54 -10.10
CA LEU A 224 -0.51 -9.21 -11.01
C LEU A 224 -1.57 -8.26 -11.59
N ASN A 225 -2.08 -7.31 -10.79
CA ASN A 225 -3.01 -6.30 -11.32
C ASN A 225 -2.31 -5.37 -12.31
N GLY A 226 -1.05 -4.98 -12.03
CA GLY A 226 -0.23 -4.24 -12.99
C GLY A 226 -0.04 -5.00 -14.30
N PHE A 227 0.33 -6.29 -14.23
CA PHE A 227 0.47 -7.14 -15.43
C PHE A 227 -0.85 -7.38 -16.17
N GLN A 228 -1.99 -7.46 -15.46
CA GLN A 228 -3.29 -7.60 -16.10
C GLN A 228 -3.61 -6.40 -16.99
N LEU A 229 -3.35 -5.18 -16.52
CA LEU A 229 -3.50 -3.95 -17.30
C LEU A 229 -2.59 -3.95 -18.53
N LEU A 230 -1.31 -4.30 -18.33
CA LEU A 230 -0.35 -4.41 -19.44
C LEU A 230 -0.75 -5.48 -20.46
N GLY A 231 -1.24 -6.64 -20.00
CA GLY A 231 -1.70 -7.72 -20.87
C GLY A 231 -2.97 -7.39 -21.66
N ILE A 232 -3.83 -6.49 -21.16
CA ILE A 232 -4.95 -5.94 -21.94
C ILE A 232 -4.41 -5.05 -23.06
N GLN A 233 -3.45 -4.16 -22.76
CA GLN A 233 -2.82 -3.29 -23.74
C GLN A 233 -2.08 -4.08 -24.83
N LEU A 234 -1.28 -5.09 -24.46
CA LEU A 234 -0.58 -5.96 -25.42
C LEU A 234 -1.55 -6.71 -26.35
N ARG A 235 -2.68 -7.20 -25.83
CA ARG A 235 -3.72 -7.81 -26.68
C ARG A 235 -4.36 -6.79 -27.62
N GLY A 236 -4.56 -5.56 -27.17
CA GLY A 236 -4.99 -4.44 -28.01
C GLY A 236 -4.03 -4.19 -29.16
N LEU A 237 -2.72 -4.13 -28.87
CA LEU A 237 -1.67 -3.97 -29.88
C LEU A 237 -1.60 -5.15 -30.85
N GLN A 238 -1.73 -6.39 -30.37
CA GLN A 238 -1.81 -7.58 -31.23
C GLN A 238 -3.02 -7.53 -32.17
N LYS A 239 -4.18 -7.06 -31.69
CA LYS A 239 -5.37 -6.87 -32.52
C LYS A 239 -5.16 -5.76 -33.55
N ALA A 240 -4.51 -4.66 -33.15
CA ALA A 240 -4.16 -3.56 -34.05
C ALA A 240 -3.18 -4.00 -35.15
N LEU A 241 -2.19 -4.84 -34.84
CA LEU A 241 -1.27 -5.43 -35.83
C LEU A 241 -1.98 -6.30 -36.88
N LYS A 242 -3.11 -6.94 -36.53
CA LYS A 242 -3.95 -7.68 -37.49
C LYS A 242 -4.75 -6.77 -38.43
N GLN A 243 -4.89 -5.48 -38.10
CA GLN A 243 -5.55 -4.45 -38.92
C GLN A 243 -4.68 -3.19 -39.00
N PRO A 244 -3.51 -3.27 -39.68
CA PRO A 244 -2.46 -2.26 -39.57
C PRO A 244 -2.85 -0.92 -40.21
N LEU A 245 -3.62 -0.94 -41.30
CA LEU A 245 -4.03 0.27 -42.04
C LEU A 245 -4.94 1.20 -41.20
N GLY A 246 -5.75 0.64 -40.30
CA GLY A 246 -6.65 1.43 -39.44
C GLY A 246 -6.03 1.92 -38.12
N ASN A 247 -4.84 1.44 -37.76
CA ASN A 247 -4.22 1.68 -36.45
C ASN A 247 -2.75 2.14 -36.55
N ALA A 248 -2.33 2.66 -37.71
CA ALA A 248 -0.92 2.98 -38.00
C ALA A 248 -0.30 3.97 -37.00
N GLY A 249 -1.04 5.00 -36.55
CA GLY A 249 -0.53 5.99 -35.59
C GLY A 249 -0.24 5.42 -34.20
N LEU A 250 -1.12 4.56 -33.69
CA LEU A 250 -0.93 3.88 -32.40
C LEU A 250 0.27 2.94 -32.43
N LEU A 251 0.40 2.16 -33.52
CA LEU A 251 1.50 1.22 -33.71
C LEU A 251 2.85 1.94 -33.86
N ALA A 252 2.88 3.05 -34.62
CA ALA A 252 4.09 3.85 -34.81
C ALA A 252 4.55 4.51 -33.49
N GLY A 253 3.62 5.07 -32.71
CA GLY A 253 3.94 5.71 -31.42
C GLY A 253 4.51 4.73 -30.39
N GLU A 254 3.89 3.56 -30.23
CA GLU A 254 4.36 2.55 -29.28
C GLU A 254 5.68 1.91 -29.73
N ALA A 255 5.86 1.65 -31.03
CA ALA A 255 7.12 1.15 -31.58
C ALA A 255 8.26 2.15 -31.36
N ALA A 256 8.02 3.44 -31.63
CA ALA A 256 9.00 4.50 -31.38
C ALA A 256 9.35 4.58 -29.89
N ARG A 257 8.35 4.52 -29.00
CA ARG A 257 8.58 4.57 -27.55
C ARG A 257 9.40 3.38 -27.05
N ARG A 258 9.09 2.16 -27.49
CA ARG A 258 9.85 0.94 -27.15
C ARG A 258 11.27 0.99 -27.67
N LEU A 259 11.47 1.42 -28.92
CA LEU A 259 12.79 1.58 -29.53
C LEU A 259 13.65 2.59 -28.76
N ARG A 260 13.07 3.72 -28.34
CA ARG A 260 13.79 4.74 -27.55
C ARG A 260 14.17 4.24 -26.16
N ARG A 261 13.26 3.53 -25.46
CA ARG A 261 13.57 2.88 -24.17
C ARG A 261 14.76 1.92 -24.33
N LYS A 262 14.67 1.01 -25.31
CA LYS A 262 15.73 0.02 -25.59
C LYS A 262 17.06 0.62 -26.04
N ALA A 263 17.03 1.82 -26.63
CA ALA A 263 18.21 2.58 -27.02
C ALA A 263 18.79 3.45 -25.88
N GLY A 264 18.20 3.43 -24.68
CA GLY A 264 18.65 4.23 -23.54
C GLY A 264 18.33 5.72 -23.65
N LEU A 265 17.50 6.13 -24.61
CA LEU A 265 17.16 7.54 -24.88
C LEU A 265 15.95 8.04 -24.06
N GLY A 266 15.45 7.23 -23.13
CA GLY A 266 14.21 7.47 -22.37
C GLY A 266 12.95 7.39 -23.25
N SER A 267 11.79 7.20 -22.64
CA SER A 267 10.52 7.09 -23.36
C SER A 267 10.00 8.41 -23.93
N GLY A 268 10.66 9.53 -23.63
CA GLY A 268 10.18 10.89 -23.91
C GLY A 268 9.16 11.40 -22.90
N LEU A 269 8.83 10.61 -21.86
CA LEU A 269 8.08 11.08 -20.71
C LEU A 269 8.87 12.16 -19.96
N SER A 270 8.14 13.14 -19.43
CA SER A 270 8.71 14.16 -18.56
C SER A 270 7.70 14.58 -17.52
N LEU A 271 8.16 14.76 -16.28
CA LEU A 271 7.37 15.34 -15.19
C LEU A 271 7.59 16.85 -15.05
N ARG A 272 8.31 17.48 -16.00
CA ARG A 272 8.76 18.86 -15.89
C ARG A 272 7.64 19.87 -15.66
N GLU A 273 6.48 19.65 -16.27
CA GLU A 273 5.31 20.54 -16.15
C GLU A 273 4.53 20.34 -14.85
N TYR A 274 4.73 19.21 -14.16
CA TYR A 274 3.98 18.83 -12.96
C TYR A 274 4.77 19.01 -11.66
N VAL A 275 6.10 19.14 -11.76
CA VAL A 275 7.03 19.19 -10.63
C VAL A 275 7.68 20.57 -10.55
N HIS A 276 7.90 21.06 -9.33
CA HIS A 276 8.55 22.36 -9.10
C HIS A 276 9.97 22.40 -9.72
N PRO A 277 10.45 23.54 -10.26
CA PRO A 277 11.79 23.65 -10.85
C PRO A 277 12.95 23.14 -9.97
N ASP A 278 12.84 23.33 -8.66
CA ASP A 278 13.85 22.88 -7.68
C ASP A 278 13.93 21.35 -7.51
N LEU A 279 12.95 20.60 -8.00
CA LEU A 279 12.85 19.13 -7.86
C LEU A 279 13.04 18.39 -9.19
N GLN A 280 13.53 19.08 -10.23
CA GLN A 280 13.63 18.51 -11.59
C GLN A 280 14.62 17.35 -11.69
N GLU A 281 15.67 17.33 -10.86
CA GLU A 281 16.61 16.22 -10.81
C GLU A 281 15.93 14.94 -10.30
N SER A 282 15.23 15.04 -9.17
CA SER A 282 14.47 13.94 -8.57
C SER A 282 13.31 13.48 -9.46
N ALA A 283 12.67 14.41 -10.19
CA ALA A 283 11.71 14.09 -11.24
C ALA A 283 12.34 13.30 -12.39
N HIS A 284 13.55 13.67 -12.83
CA HIS A 284 14.27 12.95 -13.88
C HIS A 284 14.60 11.51 -13.44
N LYS A 285 15.11 11.32 -12.22
CA LYS A 285 15.36 9.99 -11.63
C LYS A 285 14.08 9.14 -11.60
N THR A 286 12.97 9.72 -11.16
CA THR A 286 11.67 9.02 -11.12
C THR A 286 11.23 8.55 -12.51
N VAL A 287 11.41 9.37 -13.56
CA VAL A 287 11.10 8.97 -14.93
C VAL A 287 12.04 7.86 -15.43
N GLN A 288 13.33 7.92 -15.09
CA GLN A 288 14.28 6.86 -15.44
C GLN A 288 13.89 5.52 -14.80
N CYS A 289 13.56 5.51 -13.51
CA CYS A 289 13.09 4.31 -12.81
C CYS A 289 11.80 3.77 -13.43
N LEU A 290 10.85 4.64 -13.78
CA LEU A 290 9.62 4.27 -14.46
C LEU A 290 9.88 3.63 -15.83
N ASP A 291 10.82 4.17 -16.61
CA ASP A 291 11.18 3.63 -17.92
C ASP A 291 11.81 2.24 -17.81
N LEU A 292 12.76 2.06 -16.88
CA LEU A 292 13.40 0.77 -16.59
C LEU A 292 12.38 -0.26 -16.09
N PHE A 293 11.47 0.16 -15.21
CA PHE A 293 10.41 -0.69 -14.69
C PHE A 293 9.45 -1.14 -15.80
N ALA A 294 9.01 -0.21 -16.66
CA ALA A 294 8.11 -0.52 -17.77
C ALA A 294 8.77 -1.48 -18.79
N GLU A 295 10.04 -1.27 -19.12
CA GLU A 295 10.80 -2.18 -20.00
C GLU A 295 10.91 -3.57 -19.38
N THR A 296 11.23 -3.64 -18.09
CA THR A 296 11.33 -4.92 -17.36
C THR A 296 9.99 -5.64 -17.33
N ALA A 297 8.89 -4.93 -17.05
CA ALA A 297 7.55 -5.50 -17.05
C ALA A 297 7.15 -6.03 -18.44
N ASP A 298 7.40 -5.26 -19.50
CA ASP A 298 7.18 -5.71 -20.89
C ASP A 298 7.94 -7.02 -21.18
N ALA A 299 9.23 -7.07 -20.83
CA ALA A 299 10.08 -8.24 -21.06
C ALA A 299 9.61 -9.48 -20.28
N LEU A 300 9.23 -9.30 -19.01
CA LEU A 300 8.72 -10.38 -18.16
C LEU A 300 7.40 -10.94 -18.69
N LEU A 301 6.47 -10.06 -19.09
CA LEU A 301 5.18 -10.49 -19.61
C LEU A 301 5.32 -11.21 -20.95
N LEU A 302 6.23 -10.78 -21.83
CA LEU A 302 6.55 -11.47 -23.07
C LEU A 302 7.18 -12.85 -22.82
N LYS A 303 8.10 -12.95 -21.85
CA LYS A 303 8.79 -14.19 -21.51
C LYS A 303 7.86 -15.24 -20.90
N HIS A 304 7.04 -14.86 -19.92
CA HIS A 304 6.27 -15.81 -19.11
C HIS A 304 4.80 -15.91 -19.55
N GLY A 305 4.26 -14.91 -20.25
CA GLY A 305 2.86 -14.88 -20.65
C GLY A 305 1.92 -15.11 -19.47
N LYS A 306 0.95 -16.02 -19.62
CA LYS A 306 0.01 -16.37 -18.54
C LYS A 306 0.67 -17.06 -17.34
N LYS A 307 1.86 -17.66 -17.51
CA LYS A 307 2.59 -18.34 -16.43
C LYS A 307 3.28 -17.38 -15.46
N ILE A 308 3.24 -16.07 -15.73
CA ILE A 308 3.77 -15.06 -14.81
C ILE A 308 3.14 -15.15 -13.40
N VAL A 309 1.93 -15.72 -13.30
CA VAL A 309 1.22 -15.99 -12.03
C VAL A 309 1.98 -16.95 -11.11
N ASP A 310 2.82 -17.82 -11.66
CA ASP A 310 3.59 -18.83 -10.91
C ASP A 310 4.97 -18.30 -10.50
N GLU A 311 5.42 -17.17 -11.06
CA GLU A 311 6.76 -16.60 -10.88
C GLU A 311 6.84 -15.69 -9.64
N GLN A 312 6.47 -16.21 -8.46
CA GLN A 312 6.29 -15.38 -7.25
C GLN A 312 7.52 -14.58 -6.82
N PHE A 313 8.73 -15.12 -7.03
CA PHE A 313 9.98 -14.39 -6.77
C PHE A 313 10.10 -13.15 -7.66
N VAL A 314 9.69 -13.25 -8.93
CA VAL A 314 9.66 -12.14 -9.88
C VAL A 314 8.57 -11.16 -9.48
N LEU A 315 7.36 -11.65 -9.22
CA LEU A 315 6.21 -10.81 -8.82
C LEU A 315 6.52 -9.97 -7.58
N LYS A 316 7.18 -10.56 -6.57
CA LYS A 316 7.59 -9.81 -5.37
C LYS A 316 8.50 -8.63 -5.72
N ARG A 317 9.54 -8.85 -6.55
CA ARG A 317 10.50 -7.81 -6.96
C ARG A 317 9.86 -6.73 -7.82
N VAL A 318 8.93 -7.11 -8.69
CA VAL A 318 8.11 -6.16 -9.47
C VAL A 318 7.25 -5.31 -8.53
N ALA A 319 6.63 -5.91 -7.51
CA ALA A 319 5.85 -5.15 -6.54
C ALA A 319 6.72 -4.19 -5.72
N ASP A 320 7.91 -4.61 -5.29
CA ASP A 320 8.86 -3.75 -4.56
C ASP A 320 9.24 -2.52 -5.42
N GLY A 321 9.59 -2.71 -6.70
CA GLY A 321 9.86 -1.58 -7.60
C GLY A 321 8.66 -0.67 -7.85
N ALA A 322 7.44 -1.22 -7.90
CA ALA A 322 6.21 -0.43 -8.03
C ALA A 322 5.93 0.42 -6.77
N ILE A 323 6.23 -0.13 -5.59
CA ILE A 323 6.11 0.58 -4.30
C ILE A 323 7.04 1.80 -4.30
N ASP A 324 8.31 1.62 -4.68
CA ASP A 324 9.30 2.70 -4.68
C ASP A 324 8.96 3.80 -5.69
N ILE A 325 8.56 3.44 -6.91
CA ILE A 325 8.14 4.42 -7.93
C ILE A 325 6.91 5.22 -7.46
N TYR A 326 5.93 4.56 -6.85
CA TYR A 326 4.77 5.26 -6.30
C TYR A 326 5.16 6.19 -5.14
N ALA A 327 6.06 5.74 -4.26
CA ALA A 327 6.61 6.56 -3.18
C ALA A 327 7.28 7.83 -3.72
N MET A 328 8.17 7.71 -4.72
CA MET A 328 8.83 8.84 -5.40
C MET A 328 7.81 9.84 -5.95
N ALA A 329 6.83 9.36 -6.71
CA ALA A 329 5.84 10.23 -7.35
C ALA A 329 5.01 11.01 -6.32
N VAL A 330 4.62 10.35 -5.22
CA VAL A 330 3.81 10.96 -4.16
C VAL A 330 4.59 12.04 -3.39
N VAL A 331 5.86 11.80 -3.04
CA VAL A 331 6.67 12.81 -2.34
C VAL A 331 7.06 13.97 -3.24
N LEU A 332 7.34 13.72 -4.53
CA LEU A 332 7.55 14.77 -5.54
C LEU A 332 6.33 15.68 -5.65
N SER A 333 5.13 15.10 -5.72
CA SER A 333 3.88 15.85 -5.81
C SER A 333 3.67 16.73 -4.57
N ARG A 334 3.84 16.18 -3.37
CA ARG A 334 3.68 16.91 -2.11
C ARG A 334 4.69 18.05 -1.97
N ALA A 335 5.98 17.76 -2.14
CA ALA A 335 7.04 18.76 -1.99
C ALA A 335 6.95 19.85 -3.06
N SER A 336 6.58 19.50 -4.31
CA SER A 336 6.32 20.49 -5.36
C SER A 336 5.21 21.45 -4.97
N ARG A 337 4.09 20.94 -4.46
CA ARG A 337 2.98 21.79 -3.99
C ARG A 337 3.44 22.71 -2.85
N ALA A 338 4.19 22.18 -1.89
CA ALA A 338 4.70 22.96 -0.76
C ALA A 338 5.60 24.11 -1.23
N LEU A 339 6.51 23.84 -2.18
CA LEU A 339 7.38 24.83 -2.80
C LEU A 339 6.59 25.89 -3.59
N SER A 340 5.68 25.46 -4.47
CA SER A 340 4.83 26.38 -5.26
C SER A 340 3.96 27.29 -4.40
N GLN A 341 3.54 26.83 -3.22
CA GLN A 341 2.74 27.62 -2.27
C GLN A 341 3.58 28.42 -1.27
N GLY A 342 4.91 28.28 -1.28
CA GLY A 342 5.79 28.94 -0.32
C GLY A 342 5.51 28.54 1.14
N LEU A 343 5.15 27.27 1.39
CA LEU A 343 4.84 26.81 2.74
C LEU A 343 6.10 26.86 3.65
N PRO A 344 5.95 27.11 4.97
CA PRO A 344 7.10 27.25 5.87
C PRO A 344 8.05 26.05 5.88
N ALA A 345 7.54 24.83 5.70
CA ALA A 345 8.32 23.61 5.68
C ALA A 345 8.84 23.20 4.28
N ALA A 346 8.58 23.99 3.24
CA ALA A 346 8.79 23.56 1.85
C ALA A 346 10.24 23.17 1.53
N GLN A 347 11.22 23.88 2.09
CA GLN A 347 12.64 23.54 1.88
C GLN A 347 13.04 22.25 2.61
N HIS A 348 12.43 21.96 3.76
CA HIS A 348 12.63 20.67 4.43
C HIS A 348 11.95 19.53 3.67
N GLU A 349 10.72 19.75 3.16
CA GLU A 349 10.02 18.78 2.31
C GLU A 349 10.78 18.51 1.01
N ARG A 350 11.43 19.53 0.43
CA ARG A 350 12.36 19.37 -0.70
C ARG A 350 13.51 18.43 -0.34
N LEU A 351 14.20 18.69 0.79
CA LEU A 351 15.30 17.84 1.24
C LEU A 351 14.86 16.39 1.43
N LEU A 352 13.73 16.15 2.10
CA LEU A 352 13.18 14.81 2.28
C LEU A 352 12.87 14.14 0.94
N CYS A 353 12.28 14.87 -0.01
CA CYS A 353 12.00 14.37 -1.35
C CYS A 353 13.27 13.99 -2.11
N ASP A 354 14.28 14.87 -2.13
CA ASP A 354 15.53 14.64 -2.84
C ASP A 354 16.31 13.47 -2.26
N THR A 355 16.37 13.37 -0.92
CA THR A 355 17.00 12.22 -0.25
C THR A 355 16.28 10.91 -0.55
N TRP A 356 14.94 10.89 -0.43
CA TRP A 356 14.17 9.68 -0.76
C TRP A 356 14.37 9.25 -2.21
N CYS A 357 14.19 10.17 -3.16
CA CYS A 357 14.34 9.87 -4.58
C CYS A 357 15.77 9.46 -4.96
N GLN A 358 16.79 9.87 -4.21
CA GLN A 358 18.16 9.44 -4.42
C GLN A 358 18.45 8.03 -3.90
N GLU A 359 17.83 7.62 -2.80
CA GLU A 359 18.06 6.30 -2.19
C GLU A 359 17.33 5.18 -2.94
N VAL A 360 16.13 5.46 -3.44
CA VAL A 360 15.28 4.43 -4.08
C VAL A 360 15.39 4.37 -5.61
N SER A 361 16.11 5.32 -6.23
CA SER A 361 16.39 5.31 -7.68
C SER A 361 17.53 4.38 -8.04
#